data_AF-A0A5C9BK86-F1
#
_entry.id   AF-A0A5C9BK86-F1
#
_cell.length_a   1.000
_cell.length_b   1.000
_cell.length_c   1.000
_cell.angle_alpha   90.00
_cell.angle_beta   90.00
_cell.angle_gamma   90.00
#
_symmetry.space_group_name_H-M   'P 1'
#
loop_
_entity.id
_entity.type
_entity.pdbx_description
1 polymer ?
#
loop_
_entity_poly.entity_id
_entity_poly.type
_entity_poly.pdbx_seq_one_letter_code
_entity_poly.pdbx_strand_id
1 'polypeptide(L)'
;MEPEGEFAPSLRAALFLMNDAELLKLLDSQPGNLVTRLKALDSPEAVAEELYVSVLSRRPAAEEIGEMAEQLKAAGDRKETVLKQLAWALLASSEFCLNH
;
A
#
# COMPACT_ATOMS: atom_id res chain seq x y z
N MET A 1 2.24 -34.73 -16.80
CA MET A 1 1.85 -33.30 -16.75
C MET A 1 1.31 -33.11 -15.35
N GLU A 2 2.22 -32.80 -14.43
CA GLU A 2 1.94 -32.68 -13.00
C GLU A 2 1.20 -31.36 -12.75
N PRO A 3 0.27 -31.29 -11.80
CA PRO A 3 -0.61 -30.14 -11.58
C PRO A 3 0.19 -28.95 -11.07
N GLU A 4 -0.10 -27.77 -11.60
CA GLU A 4 0.43 -26.49 -11.16
C GLU A 4 0.10 -26.32 -9.67
N GLY A 5 1.13 -26.37 -8.83
CA GLY A 5 0.98 -26.21 -7.39
C GLY A 5 0.48 -24.82 -7.06
N GLU A 6 -0.67 -24.77 -6.41
CA GLU A 6 -1.25 -23.60 -5.75
C GLU A 6 -0.14 -22.82 -5.01
N PHE A 7 0.23 -21.66 -5.53
CA PHE A 7 1.26 -20.82 -4.94
C PHE A 7 0.65 -20.07 -3.76
N ALA A 8 0.56 -20.73 -2.60
CA ALA A 8 0.18 -20.09 -1.35
C ALA A 8 1.46 -19.65 -0.62
N PRO A 9 1.70 -18.34 -0.40
CA PRO A 9 2.77 -17.90 0.48
C PRO A 9 2.58 -18.57 1.85
N SER A 10 3.63 -19.23 2.36
CA SER A 10 3.56 -19.77 3.72
C SER A 10 3.22 -18.64 4.70
N LEU A 11 2.42 -18.91 5.74
CA LEU A 11 2.10 -17.93 6.79
C LEU A 11 3.35 -17.21 7.32
N ARG A 12 4.50 -17.90 7.33
CA ARG A 12 5.80 -17.34 7.74
C ARG A 12 6.36 -16.32 6.76
N ALA A 13 6.17 -16.51 5.45
CA ALA A 13 6.57 -15.54 4.43
C ALA A 13 5.68 -14.30 4.46
N ALA A 14 4.37 -14.48 4.65
CA ALA A 14 3.44 -13.36 4.87
C ALA A 14 3.79 -12.58 6.14
N LEU A 15 4.07 -13.27 7.25
CA LEU A 15 4.51 -12.63 8.50
C LEU A 15 5.87 -11.93 8.37
N PHE A 16 6.80 -12.47 7.59
CA PHE A 16 8.08 -11.81 7.30
C PHE A 16 7.84 -10.52 6.52
N LEU A 17 7.04 -10.57 5.45
CA LEU A 17 6.64 -9.39 4.68
C LEU A 17 5.96 -8.36 5.59
N MET A 18 5.11 -8.77 6.53
CA MET A 18 4.37 -7.90 7.45
C MET A 18 5.19 -7.28 8.58
N ASN A 19 6.42 -7.74 8.82
CA ASN A 19 7.19 -7.33 10.01
C ASN A 19 8.65 -6.96 9.71
N ASP A 20 9.06 -7.00 8.45
CA ASP A 20 10.44 -6.70 8.06
C ASP A 20 10.69 -5.19 7.99
N ALA A 21 11.60 -4.72 8.84
CA ALA A 21 11.96 -3.31 8.96
C ALA A 21 12.76 -2.78 7.76
N GLU A 22 13.37 -3.65 6.93
CA GLU A 22 14.06 -3.22 5.71
C GLU A 22 13.06 -2.92 4.59
N LEU A 23 11.97 -3.68 4.49
CA LEU A 23 10.88 -3.36 3.56
C LEU A 23 10.18 -2.05 3.93
N LEU A 24 9.99 -1.76 5.22
CA LEU A 24 9.48 -0.46 5.66
C LEU A 24 10.40 0.70 5.27
N LYS A 25 11.73 0.49 5.22
CA LYS A 25 12.68 1.52 4.74
C LYS A 25 12.56 1.80 3.24
N LEU A 26 12.07 0.86 2.43
CA LEU A 26 11.79 1.13 1.01
C LEU A 26 10.66 2.15 0.81
N LEU A 27 9.79 2.27 1.82
CA LEU A 27 8.71 3.27 1.86
C LEU A 27 9.18 4.61 2.44
N ASP A 28 10.41 4.74 2.95
CA ASP A 28 10.94 6.04 3.35
C ASP A 28 11.03 6.97 2.14
N SER A 29 10.66 8.24 2.29
CA SER A 29 10.67 9.19 1.17
C SER A 29 12.07 9.25 0.55
N GLN A 30 12.15 8.82 -0.70
CA GLN A 30 13.31 8.93 -1.55
C GLN A 30 12.89 9.52 -2.90
N PRO A 31 13.74 10.31 -3.57
CA PRO A 31 13.39 10.92 -4.84
C PRO A 31 12.81 9.89 -5.82
N GLY A 32 11.57 10.12 -6.27
CA GLY A 32 10.89 9.28 -7.26
C GLY A 32 10.11 8.07 -6.72
N ASN A 33 10.16 7.79 -5.41
CA ASN A 33 9.41 6.67 -4.84
C ASN A 33 7.92 6.97 -4.65
N LEU A 34 7.12 5.93 -4.44
CA LEU A 34 5.66 6.01 -4.35
C LEU A 34 5.20 7.06 -3.31
N VAL A 35 5.78 7.04 -2.11
CA VAL A 35 5.40 7.96 -1.03
C VAL A 35 5.69 9.43 -1.40
N THR A 36 6.78 9.69 -2.11
CA THR A 36 7.09 11.03 -2.64
C THR A 36 6.04 11.48 -3.66
N ARG A 37 5.60 10.59 -4.56
CA ARG A 37 4.53 10.90 -5.53
C ARG A 37 3.19 11.16 -4.84
N LEU A 38 2.80 10.30 -3.89
CA LEU A 38 1.57 10.45 -3.11
C LEU A 38 1.53 11.74 -2.29
N LYS A 39 2.67 12.16 -1.72
CA LYS A 39 2.76 13.39 -0.93
C LYS A 39 2.47 14.64 -1.76
N ALA A 40 2.84 14.63 -3.04
CA ALA A 40 2.64 15.72 -3.99
C ALA A 40 1.19 15.85 -4.49
N LEU A 41 0.31 14.92 -4.16
CA LEU A 41 -1.11 14.96 -4.53
C LEU A 41 -1.93 15.63 -3.42
N ASP A 42 -2.87 16.48 -3.83
CA ASP A 42 -3.69 17.29 -2.92
C ASP A 42 -5.09 16.72 -2.66
N SER A 43 -5.63 15.89 -3.56
CA SER A 43 -6.95 15.28 -3.38
C SER A 43 -6.87 13.84 -2.85
N PRO A 44 -7.73 13.45 -1.90
CA PRO A 44 -7.82 12.06 -1.45
C PRO A 44 -8.10 11.06 -2.57
N GLU A 45 -8.89 11.45 -3.56
CA GLU A 45 -9.20 10.65 -4.74
C GLU A 45 -7.93 10.34 -5.54
N ALA A 46 -7.10 11.35 -5.81
CA ALA A 46 -5.86 11.17 -6.56
C ALA A 46 -4.84 10.33 -5.76
N VAL A 47 -4.75 10.57 -4.45
CA VAL A 47 -3.90 9.76 -3.56
C VAL A 47 -4.34 8.30 -3.58
N ALA A 48 -5.64 8.04 -3.47
CA ALA A 48 -6.18 6.69 -3.54
C ALA A 48 -5.92 6.05 -4.90
N GLU A 49 -6.19 6.75 -6.00
CA GLU A 49 -5.98 6.21 -7.34
C GLU A 49 -4.51 5.83 -7.58
N GLU A 50 -3.58 6.75 -7.29
CA GLU A 50 -2.14 6.48 -7.45
C GLU A 50 -1.68 5.32 -6.56
N LEU A 51 -2.14 5.26 -5.31
CA LEU A 51 -1.74 4.23 -4.37
C LEU A 51 -2.24 2.85 -4.79
N TYR A 52 -3.54 2.71 -5.07
CA TYR A 52 -4.15 1.43 -5.40
C TYR A 52 -3.69 0.91 -6.76
N VAL A 53 -3.51 1.78 -7.75
CA VAL A 53 -2.96 1.37 -9.05
C VAL A 53 -1.49 0.93 -8.89
N SER A 54 -0.71 1.64 -8.09
CA SER A 54 0.71 1.32 -7.90
C SER A 54 0.95 0.02 -7.12
N VAL A 55 0.08 -0.31 -6.15
CA VAL A 55 0.27 -1.46 -5.26
C VAL A 55 -0.58 -2.66 -5.68
N LEU A 56 -1.85 -2.43 -6.04
CA LEU A 56 -2.82 -3.49 -6.31
C LEU A 56 -3.20 -3.61 -7.79
N SER A 57 -2.64 -2.77 -8.68
CA SER A 57 -2.93 -2.77 -10.13
C SER A 57 -4.42 -2.66 -10.49
N ARG A 58 -5.22 -2.04 -9.61
CA ARG A 58 -6.64 -1.74 -9.82
C ARG A 58 -6.99 -0.34 -9.33
N ARG A 59 -8.15 0.17 -9.75
CA ARG A 59 -8.69 1.42 -9.20
C ARG A 59 -9.31 1.18 -7.82
N PRO A 60 -9.30 2.20 -6.94
CA PRO A 60 -9.98 2.12 -5.65
C PRO A 60 -11.50 2.12 -5.84
N ALA A 61 -12.21 1.49 -4.91
CA ALA A 61 -13.65 1.58 -4.75
C ALA A 61 -14.04 2.91 -4.07
N ALA A 62 -15.33 3.24 -4.11
CA ALA A 62 -15.84 4.50 -3.53
C ALA A 62 -15.64 4.56 -2.01
N GLU A 63 -15.77 3.42 -1.34
CA GLU A 63 -15.57 3.25 0.10
C GLU A 63 -14.11 3.50 0.48
N GLU A 64 -13.16 2.94 -0.29
CA GLU A 64 -11.72 3.09 -0.09
C GLU A 64 -11.25 4.55 -0.28
N ILE A 65 -11.88 5.28 -1.21
CA ILE A 65 -11.67 6.73 -1.38
C ILE A 65 -12.15 7.49 -0.14
N GLY A 66 -13.32 7.12 0.40
CA GLY A 66 -13.85 7.72 1.63
C GLY A 66 -12.93 7.50 2.83
N GLU A 67 -12.42 6.28 3.00
CA GLU A 67 -11.44 5.96 4.04
C GLU A 67 -10.15 6.75 3.87
N MET A 68 -9.63 6.88 2.63
CA MET A 68 -8.46 7.70 2.32
C MET A 68 -8.67 9.16 2.75
N ALA A 69 -9.83 9.73 2.46
CA ALA A 69 -10.15 11.11 2.84
C ALA A 69 -10.12 11.31 4.36
N GLU A 70 -10.71 10.39 5.12
CA GLU A 70 -10.69 10.45 6.59
C GLU A 70 -9.27 10.30 7.16
N GLN A 71 -8.46 9.37 6.62
CA GLN A 71 -7.07 9.18 7.04
C GLN A 71 -6.22 10.42 6.76
N LEU A 72 -6.33 11.02 5.57
CA LEU A 72 -5.58 12.23 5.22
C LEU A 72 -5.99 13.44 6.07
N LYS A 73 -7.29 13.57 6.37
CA LYS A 73 -7.80 14.61 7.26
C LYS A 73 -7.28 14.47 8.69
N ALA A 74 -7.18 13.23 9.19
CA ALA A 74 -6.63 12.94 10.52
C ALA A 74 -5.10 13.08 10.59
N ALA A 75 -4.42 13.00 9.45
CA ALA A 75 -2.96 13.00 9.39
C ALA A 75 -2.32 14.33 9.83
N GLY A 76 -2.89 15.47 9.40
CA GLY A 76 -2.29 16.78 9.62
C GLY A 76 -0.82 16.84 9.16
N ASP A 77 0.07 17.32 10.03
CA ASP A 77 1.53 17.37 9.76
C ASP A 77 2.18 16.00 9.55
N ARG A 78 1.48 14.91 9.91
CA ARG A 78 1.96 13.52 9.78
C ARG A 78 1.56 12.86 8.46
N LYS A 79 1.11 13.65 7.45
CA LYS A 79 0.69 13.14 6.12
C LYS A 79 1.66 12.10 5.55
N GLU A 80 2.96 12.39 5.57
CA GLU A 80 3.97 11.47 5.04
C GLU A 80 3.98 10.12 5.79
N THR A 81 3.96 10.15 7.12
CA THR A 81 3.92 8.92 7.94
C THR A 81 2.66 8.10 7.67
N VAL A 82 1.51 8.77 7.53
CA VAL A 82 0.24 8.10 7.20
C VAL A 82 0.30 7.46 5.81
N LEU A 83 0.85 8.16 4.80
CA LEU A 83 1.02 7.61 3.45
C LEU A 83 1.92 6.36 3.45
N LYS A 84 3.01 6.36 4.22
CA LYS A 84 3.87 5.17 4.40
C LYS A 84 3.09 4.01 5.00
N GLN A 85 2.30 4.27 6.04
CA GLN A 85 1.50 3.25 6.71
C GLN A 85 0.41 2.67 5.81
N LEU A 86 -0.24 3.51 5.00
CA LEU A 86 -1.26 3.06 4.04
C LEU A 86 -0.64 2.22 2.92
N ALA A 87 0.51 2.63 2.37
CA ALA A 87 1.23 1.83 1.39
C ALA A 87 1.66 0.48 1.96
N TRP A 88 2.15 0.47 3.20
CA TRP A 88 2.46 -0.76 3.92
C TRP A 88 1.24 -1.66 4.12
N ALA A 89 0.12 -1.08 4.57
CA ALA A 89 -1.11 -1.83 4.83
C ALA A 89 -1.61 -2.55 3.57
N LEU A 90 -1.50 -1.92 2.39
CA LEU A 90 -1.87 -2.57 1.13
C LEU A 90 -0.87 -3.67 0.73
N LEU A 91 0.44 -3.44 0.86
CA LEU A 91 1.46 -4.46 0.60
C LEU A 91 1.33 -5.68 1.53
N ALA A 92 0.93 -5.44 2.78
CA ALA A 92 0.68 -6.47 3.78
C ALA A 92 -0.73 -7.07 3.70
N SER A 93 -1.58 -6.61 2.78
CA SER A 93 -2.96 -7.10 2.68
C SER A 93 -3.03 -8.52 2.11
N SER A 94 -4.08 -9.24 2.48
CA SER A 94 -4.37 -10.53 1.85
C SER A 94 -4.64 -10.40 0.35
N GLU A 95 -5.19 -9.27 -0.09
CA GLU A 95 -5.40 -8.99 -1.51
C GLU A 95 -4.08 -8.99 -2.27
N PHE A 96 -3.08 -8.24 -1.78
CA PHE A 96 -1.75 -8.22 -2.39
C PHE A 96 -1.12 -9.61 -2.36
N CYS A 97 -1.13 -10.29 -1.21
CA CYS A 97 -0.47 -11.58 -1.05
C CYS A 97 -1.09 -12.73 -1.86
N LEU A 98 -2.36 -12.63 -2.24
CA LEU A 98 -3.08 -13.67 -2.97
C LEU A 98 -3.22 -13.36 -4.47
N ASN A 99 -3.21 -12.09 -4.84
CA ASN A 99 -3.45 -11.67 -6.22
C ASN A 99 -2.18 -11.19 -6.95
N HIS A 100 -1.05 -10.98 -6.26
CA HIS A 100 0.24 -10.51 -6.81
C HIS A 100 1.41 -11.32 -6.27
#